data_AF-A0A4Y7WGI4-F1
#
_entry.id   AF-A0A4Y7WGI4-F1
#
_cell.length_a   1.000
_cell.length_b   1.000
_cell.length_c   1.000
_cell.angle_alpha   90.00
_cell.angle_beta   90.00
_cell.angle_gamma   90.00
#
_symmetry.space_group_name_H-M   'P 1'
#
loop_
_entity.id
_entity.type
_entity.pdbx_description
1 polymer ?
#
loop_
_entity_poly.entity_id
_entity_poly.type
_entity_poly.pdbx_seq_one_letter_code
_entity_poly.pdbx_strand_id
1 'polypeptide(L)'
;MSLLFTLVLALVTVPYQKADANTINVDASAAIMINGDTGQILYEDNIDEQLAIASMTKMMTEYLLFEAIEEGQVSWDDTVQIEDHLYPLSHQGGLSNVMLRSDYDYTVKDLYESMAIYSANASTMALASHIAGSESAFVQQMNEKAAELGLDHYDFVNSSGLPNSSLDGHHPDGTPADAETTMSARSVAQLAFHLLNDYPEVLETASIPFAEFQAGPDETVNMPNWNQMLPGMSHEYEGADGLKTGTTDAAGNSFTGTALRDGTRLITVVMNAGDPQIRTERFDETAKLFDYGFDQFEDITVVEEGQEPEDNTFTVSGGKETEVSVVTSENLNVSTQKNANQDYTLEVVLDEELLNENGELVAPISEGERIGTLKVNFDDPTEYIQGTQLSGVALVATEDIEEAGWFTMSMRGIGSFFSSMWTSLTDTVSGWFN
;
A
#
# COMPACT_ATOMS: atom_id res chain seq x y z
N MET A 1 -39.18 59.23 -15.50
CA MET A 1 -38.15 58.76 -14.56
C MET A 1 -38.41 57.26 -14.37
N SER A 2 -37.88 56.44 -15.27
CA SER A 2 -38.09 54.99 -15.25
C SER A 2 -37.06 54.35 -14.31
N LEU A 3 -37.52 53.71 -13.24
CA LEU A 3 -36.67 52.86 -12.41
C LEU A 3 -36.47 51.52 -13.12
N LEU A 4 -35.25 51.26 -13.58
CA LEU A 4 -34.77 49.94 -13.95
C LEU A 4 -34.62 49.13 -12.66
N PHE A 5 -35.36 48.04 -12.52
CA PHE A 5 -35.19 47.06 -11.45
C PHE A 5 -34.14 46.04 -11.92
N THR A 6 -32.90 46.17 -11.44
CA THR A 6 -31.84 45.19 -11.68
C THR A 6 -32.11 43.96 -10.82
N LEU A 7 -32.48 42.85 -11.45
CA LEU A 7 -32.62 41.54 -10.81
C LEU A 7 -31.22 41.00 -10.52
N VAL A 8 -30.78 41.08 -9.26
CA VAL A 8 -29.55 40.42 -8.81
C VAL A 8 -29.90 38.96 -8.54
N LEU A 9 -29.45 38.07 -9.42
CA LEU A 9 -29.53 36.63 -9.23
C LEU A 9 -28.44 36.25 -8.19
N ALA A 10 -28.85 36.12 -6.93
CA ALA A 10 -27.96 35.58 -5.89
C ALA A 10 -27.79 34.08 -6.17
N LEU A 11 -26.59 33.67 -6.60
CA LEU A 11 -26.17 32.28 -6.56
C LEU A 11 -26.14 31.86 -5.09
N VAL A 12 -27.15 31.13 -4.68
CA VAL A 12 -27.14 30.41 -3.40
C VAL A 12 -26.23 29.21 -3.60
N THR A 13 -24.97 29.33 -3.18
CA THR A 13 -24.11 28.16 -3.01
C THR A 13 -24.63 27.40 -1.81
N VAL A 14 -25.37 26.31 -2.06
CA VAL A 14 -25.68 25.33 -1.02
C VAL A 14 -24.34 24.64 -0.71
N PRO A 15 -23.81 24.73 0.52
CA PRO A 15 -22.64 23.94 0.87
C PRO A 15 -23.02 22.47 0.73
N TYR A 16 -22.29 21.75 -0.11
CA TYR A 16 -22.37 20.29 -0.21
C TYR A 16 -21.87 19.74 1.13
N GLN A 17 -22.79 19.27 1.99
CA GLN A 17 -22.39 18.46 3.14
C GLN A 17 -22.13 17.05 2.61
N LYS A 18 -20.86 16.63 2.62
CA LYS A 18 -20.48 15.21 2.52
C LYS A 18 -21.36 14.49 3.55
N ALA A 19 -22.20 13.55 3.10
CA ALA A 19 -22.92 12.70 4.03
C ALA A 19 -21.86 12.02 4.91
N ASP A 20 -22.06 11.98 6.22
CA ASP A 20 -21.17 11.30 7.16
C ASP A 20 -20.99 9.84 6.67
N ALA A 21 -19.86 9.58 6.02
CA ALA A 21 -19.57 8.30 5.38
C ALA A 21 -19.23 7.20 6.41
N ASN A 22 -18.97 7.59 7.66
CA ASN A 22 -18.69 6.65 8.74
C ASN A 22 -19.99 6.25 9.44
N THR A 23 -20.68 5.25 8.88
CA THR A 23 -21.89 4.68 9.49
C THR A 23 -21.59 3.82 10.72
N ILE A 24 -20.31 3.53 10.99
CA ILE A 24 -19.84 2.79 12.16
C ILE A 24 -18.95 3.69 13.04
N ASN A 25 -19.06 3.49 14.35
CA ASN A 25 -18.23 4.16 15.35
C ASN A 25 -17.18 3.17 15.87
N VAL A 26 -15.91 3.46 15.61
CA VAL A 26 -14.76 2.69 16.08
C VAL A 26 -14.19 3.40 17.30
N ASP A 27 -14.10 2.72 18.44
CA ASP A 27 -13.58 3.30 19.68
C ASP A 27 -12.05 3.25 19.70
N ALA A 28 -11.42 4.15 18.95
CA ALA A 28 -9.96 4.23 18.79
C ALA A 28 -9.51 5.70 18.61
N SER A 29 -8.22 5.97 18.77
CA SER A 29 -7.67 7.31 18.48
C SER A 29 -7.47 7.56 16.99
N ALA A 30 -7.21 6.50 16.22
CA ALA A 30 -7.22 6.52 14.77
C ALA A 30 -7.56 5.12 14.23
N ALA A 31 -8.23 5.06 13.07
CA ALA A 31 -8.56 3.80 12.42
C ALA A 31 -8.66 3.95 10.89
N ILE A 32 -8.18 2.97 10.15
CA ILE A 32 -8.30 2.90 8.69
C ILE A 32 -8.61 1.46 8.27
N MET A 33 -9.41 1.32 7.21
CA MET A 33 -9.60 0.04 6.51
C MET A 33 -9.42 0.26 5.02
N ILE A 34 -8.65 -0.62 4.40
CA ILE A 34 -8.37 -0.58 2.96
C ILE A 34 -8.67 -1.93 2.31
N ASN A 35 -8.97 -1.90 1.01
CA ASN A 35 -8.83 -3.08 0.17
C ASN A 35 -7.34 -3.44 0.05
N GLY A 36 -7.00 -4.69 0.33
CA GLY A 36 -5.61 -5.17 0.40
C GLY A 36 -4.94 -5.38 -0.95
N ASP A 37 -5.72 -5.48 -2.03
CA ASP A 37 -5.21 -5.67 -3.40
C ASP A 37 -5.06 -4.31 -4.12
N THR A 38 -6.00 -3.39 -3.89
CA THR A 38 -6.03 -2.10 -4.62
C THR A 38 -5.51 -0.92 -3.80
N GLY A 39 -5.45 -1.04 -2.48
CA GLY A 39 -5.11 0.08 -1.59
C GLY A 39 -6.21 1.14 -1.49
N GLN A 40 -7.42 0.85 -1.97
CA GLN A 40 -8.56 1.75 -1.84
C GLN A 40 -8.95 1.91 -0.37
N ILE A 41 -9.14 3.15 0.09
CA ILE A 41 -9.60 3.47 1.44
C ILE A 41 -11.12 3.27 1.51
N LEU A 42 -11.55 2.38 2.40
CA LEU A 42 -12.95 2.01 2.60
C LEU A 42 -13.52 2.59 3.91
N TYR A 43 -12.65 2.89 4.87
CA TYR A 43 -12.98 3.58 6.11
C TYR A 43 -11.78 4.40 6.56
N GLU A 44 -12.04 5.60 7.07
CA GLU A 44 -11.04 6.49 7.64
C GLU A 44 -11.57 7.19 8.90
N ASP A 45 -10.78 7.18 9.97
CA ASP A 45 -10.97 8.02 11.14
C ASP A 45 -9.60 8.50 11.65
N ASN A 46 -9.38 9.81 11.61
CA ASN A 46 -8.17 10.47 12.09
C ASN A 46 -6.84 9.88 11.56
N ILE A 47 -6.82 9.50 10.27
CA ILE A 47 -5.79 8.60 9.73
C ILE A 47 -4.42 9.22 9.51
N ASP A 48 -4.32 10.55 9.58
CA ASP A 48 -3.09 11.32 9.37
C ASP A 48 -2.45 11.79 10.69
N GLU A 49 -3.06 11.53 11.86
CA GLU A 49 -2.44 11.82 13.15
C GLU A 49 -1.28 10.85 13.41
N GLN A 50 -0.09 11.40 13.70
CA GLN A 50 1.09 10.62 14.04
C GLN A 50 1.03 10.17 15.51
N LEU A 51 0.95 8.85 15.72
CA LEU A 51 0.77 8.21 17.03
C LEU A 51 1.84 7.15 17.27
N ALA A 52 2.09 6.80 18.53
CA ALA A 52 2.98 5.68 18.85
C ALA A 52 2.37 4.36 18.35
N ILE A 53 3.20 3.53 17.70
CA ILE A 53 2.74 2.28 17.08
C ILE A 53 3.21 1.01 17.80
N ALA A 54 4.10 1.17 18.79
CA ALA A 54 4.67 0.07 19.55
C ALA A 54 5.15 -1.08 18.64
N SER A 55 4.87 -2.33 18.98
CA SER A 55 5.32 -3.50 18.20
C SER A 55 4.78 -3.62 16.77
N MET A 56 3.87 -2.76 16.30
CA MET A 56 3.57 -2.68 14.86
C MET A 56 4.78 -2.19 14.06
N THR A 57 5.77 -1.54 14.71
CA THR A 57 7.10 -1.25 14.15
C THR A 57 7.77 -2.45 13.50
N LYS A 58 7.54 -3.65 14.05
CA LYS A 58 8.15 -4.89 13.57
C LYS A 58 7.76 -5.22 12.13
N MET A 59 6.65 -4.70 11.60
CA MET A 59 6.31 -4.88 10.18
C MET A 59 7.38 -4.28 9.24
N MET A 60 8.02 -3.17 9.63
CA MET A 60 9.15 -2.64 8.87
C MET A 60 10.39 -3.52 9.01
N THR A 61 10.59 -4.14 10.19
CA THR A 61 11.65 -5.14 10.35
C THR A 61 11.40 -6.38 9.49
N GLU A 62 10.16 -6.85 9.41
CA GLU A 62 9.77 -7.94 8.52
C GLU A 62 10.06 -7.57 7.06
N TYR A 63 9.62 -6.39 6.62
CA TYR A 63 9.87 -5.90 5.25
C TYR A 63 11.36 -5.94 4.88
N LEU A 64 12.22 -5.35 5.72
CA LEU A 64 13.67 -5.32 5.47
C LEU A 64 14.33 -6.70 5.58
N LEU A 65 13.81 -7.61 6.42
CA LEU A 65 14.30 -8.98 6.49
C LEU A 65 13.97 -9.75 5.20
N PHE A 66 12.73 -9.66 4.71
CA PHE A 66 12.33 -10.31 3.48
C PHE A 66 13.11 -9.76 2.27
N GLU A 67 13.29 -8.44 2.19
CA GLU A 67 14.13 -7.80 1.18
C GLU A 67 15.58 -8.32 1.23
N ALA A 68 16.19 -8.36 2.42
CA ALA A 68 17.55 -8.88 2.58
C ALA A 68 17.68 -10.37 2.18
N ILE A 69 16.61 -11.16 2.35
CA ILE A 69 16.57 -12.57 1.94
C ILE A 69 16.39 -12.69 0.42
N GLU A 70 15.50 -11.92 -0.19
CA GLU A 70 15.29 -11.88 -1.64
C GLU A 70 16.58 -11.48 -2.37
N GLU A 71 17.28 -10.46 -1.87
CA GLU A 71 18.56 -10.00 -2.39
C GLU A 71 19.73 -10.95 -2.09
N GLY A 72 19.51 -12.00 -1.31
CA GLY A 72 20.51 -13.00 -0.93
C GLY A 72 21.60 -12.48 0.01
N GLN A 73 21.32 -11.39 0.75
CA GLN A 73 22.21 -10.85 1.78
C GLN A 73 22.17 -11.67 3.06
N VAL A 74 21.00 -12.24 3.38
CA VAL A 74 20.72 -13.07 4.56
C VAL A 74 20.03 -14.36 4.12
N SER A 75 20.25 -15.45 4.86
CA SER A 75 19.54 -16.71 4.70
C SER A 75 18.77 -17.07 5.97
N TRP A 76 17.63 -17.74 5.84
CA TRP A 76 16.86 -18.28 6.96
C TRP A 76 17.67 -19.18 7.91
N ASP A 77 18.67 -19.88 7.37
CA ASP A 77 19.54 -20.81 8.11
C ASP A 77 20.77 -20.12 8.73
N ASP A 78 20.97 -18.82 8.50
CA ASP A 78 22.10 -18.09 9.08
C ASP A 78 22.02 -18.09 10.59
N THR A 79 23.14 -18.36 11.25
CA THR A 79 23.24 -18.38 12.71
C THR A 79 23.55 -17.00 13.25
N VAL A 80 22.74 -16.54 14.19
CA VAL A 80 22.86 -15.25 14.88
C VAL A 80 23.31 -15.47 16.31
N GLN A 81 24.46 -14.89 16.66
CA GLN A 81 24.94 -14.86 18.03
C GLN A 81 24.26 -13.71 18.79
N ILE A 82 23.71 -14.00 19.96
CA ILE A 82 23.00 -13.00 20.77
C ILE A 82 23.99 -12.04 21.44
N GLU A 83 23.84 -10.75 21.16
CA GLU A 83 24.65 -9.70 21.79
C GLU A 83 24.44 -9.63 23.31
N ASP A 84 25.50 -9.28 24.05
CA ASP A 84 25.52 -9.28 25.53
C ASP A 84 24.36 -8.47 26.14
N HIS A 85 23.94 -7.37 25.50
CA HIS A 85 22.89 -6.50 25.98
C HIS A 85 21.47 -7.04 25.70
N LEU A 86 21.30 -7.93 24.73
CA LEU A 86 20.01 -8.52 24.37
C LEU A 86 19.60 -9.66 25.32
N TYR A 87 20.58 -10.34 25.93
CA TYR A 87 20.30 -11.35 26.95
C TYR A 87 19.49 -10.81 28.14
N PRO A 88 19.92 -9.76 28.88
CA PRO A 88 19.14 -9.22 29.98
C PRO A 88 17.80 -8.64 29.52
N LEU A 89 17.74 -8.01 28.32
CA LEU A 89 16.50 -7.51 27.73
C LEU A 89 15.48 -8.63 27.51
N SER A 90 15.92 -9.78 27.00
CA SER A 90 15.05 -10.94 26.75
C SER A 90 14.44 -11.53 28.03
N HIS A 91 15.02 -11.24 29.20
CA HIS A 91 14.57 -11.71 30.51
C HIS A 91 13.79 -10.64 31.30
N GLN A 92 13.63 -9.44 30.75
CA GLN A 92 12.94 -8.35 31.42
C GLN A 92 11.43 -8.60 31.48
N GLY A 93 10.89 -8.67 32.70
CA GLY A 93 9.46 -8.83 32.93
C GLY A 93 8.64 -7.65 32.40
N GLY A 94 7.48 -7.94 31.83
CA GLY A 94 6.57 -6.93 31.27
C GLY A 94 6.82 -6.59 29.81
N LEU A 95 7.91 -7.09 29.21
CA LEU A 95 8.18 -6.99 27.79
C LEU A 95 7.92 -8.33 27.10
N SER A 96 7.43 -8.28 25.86
CA SER A 96 7.25 -9.50 25.07
C SER A 96 8.60 -10.02 24.58
N ASN A 97 8.97 -11.23 25.00
CA ASN A 97 10.23 -11.88 24.65
C ASN A 97 10.10 -13.40 24.79
N VAL A 98 10.88 -14.09 23.97
CA VAL A 98 11.38 -15.43 24.31
C VAL A 98 12.69 -15.27 25.10
N MET A 99 12.98 -16.18 26.03
CA MET A 99 14.22 -16.12 26.79
C MET A 99 15.38 -16.58 25.92
N LEU A 100 16.21 -15.65 25.48
CA LEU A 100 17.37 -15.93 24.65
C LEU A 100 18.58 -16.28 25.51
N ARG A 101 19.46 -17.16 25.04
CA ARG A 101 20.70 -17.51 25.74
C ARG A 101 21.92 -16.94 25.02
N SER A 102 22.89 -16.44 25.78
CA SER A 102 24.17 -15.97 25.22
C SER A 102 25.11 -17.11 24.79
N ASP A 103 24.85 -18.35 25.22
CA ASP A 103 25.66 -19.54 24.92
C ASP A 103 25.02 -20.44 23.84
N TYR A 104 24.01 -19.93 23.13
CA TYR A 104 23.26 -20.65 22.10
C TYR A 104 23.08 -19.76 20.87
N ASP A 105 23.40 -20.30 19.70
CA ASP A 105 23.19 -19.62 18.42
C ASP A 105 21.79 -19.98 17.91
N TYR A 106 21.04 -18.97 17.49
CA TYR A 106 19.71 -19.13 16.92
C TYR A 106 19.76 -18.89 15.41
N THR A 107 18.91 -19.57 14.64
CA THR A 107 18.79 -19.25 13.21
C THR A 107 18.02 -17.95 13.01
N VAL A 108 18.21 -17.28 11.88
CA VAL A 108 17.37 -16.16 11.44
C VAL A 108 15.90 -16.56 11.48
N LYS A 109 15.57 -17.79 11.06
CA LYS A 109 14.23 -18.35 11.14
C LYS A 109 13.68 -18.43 12.57
N ASP A 110 14.45 -18.96 13.53
CA ASP A 110 14.02 -19.04 14.93
C ASP A 110 13.68 -17.65 15.49
N LEU A 111 14.54 -16.66 15.19
CA LEU A 111 14.35 -15.30 15.64
C LEU A 111 13.14 -14.64 14.96
N TYR A 112 12.95 -14.86 13.66
CA TYR A 112 11.82 -14.34 12.91
C TYR A 112 10.49 -14.91 13.40
N GLU A 113 10.38 -16.23 13.57
CA GLU A 113 9.16 -16.86 14.09
C GLU A 113 8.82 -16.31 15.50
N SER A 114 9.83 -16.15 16.37
CA SER A 114 9.62 -15.56 17.70
C SER A 114 9.22 -14.08 17.66
N MET A 115 9.69 -13.33 16.66
CA MET A 115 9.32 -11.93 16.43
C MET A 115 7.89 -11.80 15.89
N ALA A 116 7.55 -12.53 14.83
CA ALA A 116 6.25 -12.43 14.18
C ALA A 116 5.13 -12.96 15.09
N ILE A 117 5.32 -14.15 15.69
CA ILE A 117 4.29 -14.84 16.49
C ILE A 117 4.22 -14.25 17.90
N TYR A 118 5.37 -14.17 18.58
CA TYR A 118 5.44 -13.83 20.00
C TYR A 118 5.94 -12.41 20.27
N SER A 119 6.13 -11.60 19.23
CA SER A 119 6.54 -10.20 19.34
C SER A 119 7.83 -10.00 20.14
N ALA A 120 8.75 -10.97 20.08
CA ALA A 120 9.96 -10.99 20.90
C ALA A 120 10.93 -9.85 20.53
N ASN A 121 11.08 -8.87 21.43
CA ASN A 121 11.86 -7.66 21.17
C ASN A 121 13.36 -7.94 20.99
N ALA A 122 13.95 -8.77 21.84
CA ALA A 122 15.37 -9.10 21.74
C ALA A 122 15.69 -9.87 20.45
N SER A 123 14.77 -10.72 19.97
CA SER A 123 14.90 -11.39 18.68
C SER A 123 14.86 -10.40 17.52
N THR A 124 13.96 -9.41 17.57
CA THR A 124 13.88 -8.32 16.59
C THR A 124 15.18 -7.53 16.50
N MET A 125 15.73 -7.12 17.65
CA MET A 125 16.97 -6.35 17.69
C MET A 125 18.17 -7.19 17.22
N ALA A 126 18.21 -8.49 17.54
CA ALA A 126 19.23 -9.41 17.04
C ALA A 126 19.17 -9.55 15.50
N LEU A 127 17.96 -9.66 14.92
CA LEU A 127 17.77 -9.67 13.46
C LEU A 127 18.22 -8.35 12.83
N ALA A 128 17.84 -7.22 13.41
CA ALA A 128 18.22 -5.89 12.93
C ALA A 128 19.75 -5.71 12.88
N SER A 129 20.43 -6.06 13.97
CA SER A 129 21.89 -6.07 14.04
C SER A 129 22.53 -7.06 13.06
N HIS A 130 21.92 -8.24 12.85
CA HIS A 130 22.43 -9.23 11.90
C HIS A 130 22.37 -8.72 10.44
N ILE A 131 21.25 -8.07 10.05
CA ILE A 131 21.04 -7.52 8.72
C ILE A 131 21.97 -6.33 8.45
N ALA A 132 22.00 -5.34 9.35
CA ALA A 132 22.66 -4.06 9.09
C ALA A 132 24.03 -3.90 9.79
N GLY A 133 24.47 -4.91 10.56
CA GLY A 133 25.68 -4.88 11.37
C GLY A 133 25.54 -4.12 12.71
N SER A 134 24.47 -3.34 12.89
CA SER A 134 24.10 -2.69 14.16
C SER A 134 22.65 -2.19 14.11
N GLU A 135 21.99 -2.07 15.25
CA GLU A 135 20.64 -1.51 15.30
C GLU A 135 20.57 -0.06 14.80
N SER A 136 21.60 0.77 15.04
CA SER A 136 21.67 2.14 14.51
C SER A 136 21.72 2.21 12.99
N ALA A 137 22.41 1.27 12.35
CA ALA A 137 22.41 1.17 10.89
C ALA A 137 21.05 0.67 10.39
N PHE A 138 20.43 -0.27 11.11
CA PHE A 138 19.11 -0.78 10.76
C PHE A 138 18.03 0.31 10.84
N VAL A 139 18.03 1.16 11.88
CA VAL A 139 17.08 2.28 11.99
C VAL A 139 17.23 3.30 10.86
N GLN A 140 18.46 3.50 10.34
CA GLN A 140 18.65 4.31 9.13
C GLN A 140 17.97 3.66 7.94
N GLN A 141 18.17 2.36 7.72
CA GLN A 141 17.49 1.60 6.66
C GLN A 141 15.97 1.64 6.80
N MET A 142 15.43 1.55 8.02
CA MET A 142 13.97 1.65 8.26
C MET A 142 13.40 3.00 7.80
N ASN A 143 14.09 4.10 8.10
CA ASN A 143 13.63 5.44 7.70
C ASN A 143 13.87 5.68 6.20
N GLU A 144 14.97 5.18 5.62
CA GLU A 144 15.22 5.22 4.18
C GLU A 144 14.16 4.45 3.40
N LYS A 145 13.84 3.22 3.85
CA LYS A 145 12.78 2.41 3.26
C LYS A 145 11.42 3.05 3.42
N ALA A 146 11.11 3.64 4.58
CA ALA A 146 9.87 4.39 4.76
C ALA A 146 9.71 5.55 3.77
N ALA A 147 10.79 6.27 3.46
CA ALA A 147 10.78 7.30 2.42
C ALA A 147 10.58 6.70 1.02
N GLU A 148 11.22 5.57 0.72
CA GLU A 148 11.10 4.86 -0.56
C GLU A 148 9.68 4.35 -0.80
N LEU A 149 9.03 3.81 0.23
CA LEU A 149 7.64 3.35 0.21
C LEU A 149 6.61 4.50 0.23
N GLY A 150 7.06 5.76 0.21
CA GLY A 150 6.17 6.92 0.19
C GLY A 150 5.35 7.12 1.46
N LEU A 151 5.86 6.70 2.62
CA LEU A 151 5.19 6.94 3.90
C LEU A 151 5.30 8.42 4.27
N ASP A 152 4.19 9.11 4.54
CA ASP A 152 4.23 10.57 4.81
C ASP A 152 4.50 10.93 6.28
N HIS A 153 4.05 10.10 7.22
CA HIS A 153 4.08 10.39 8.65
C HIS A 153 4.66 9.21 9.42
N TYR A 154 5.99 9.19 9.55
CA TYR A 154 6.73 8.16 10.29
C TYR A 154 7.93 8.76 11.03
N ASP A 155 8.36 8.08 12.10
CA ASP A 155 9.64 8.27 12.78
C ASP A 155 10.03 6.95 13.46
N PHE A 156 10.96 6.20 12.84
CA PHE A 156 11.49 4.97 13.42
C PHE A 156 12.70 5.28 14.30
N VAL A 157 12.63 4.85 15.57
CA VAL A 157 13.70 5.10 16.55
C VAL A 157 14.38 3.84 17.07
N ASN A 158 13.78 2.67 16.81
CA ASN A 158 14.38 1.35 17.03
C ASN A 158 13.61 0.29 16.22
N SER A 159 14.16 -0.92 16.18
CA SER A 159 13.61 -2.04 15.40
C SER A 159 12.37 -2.68 16.04
N SER A 160 12.24 -2.62 17.37
CA SER A 160 11.22 -3.39 18.09
C SER A 160 9.93 -2.62 18.37
N GLY A 161 9.97 -1.29 18.35
CA GLY A 161 8.90 -0.41 18.81
C GLY A 161 8.78 -0.36 20.33
N LEU A 162 9.84 -0.71 21.08
CA LEU A 162 9.90 -0.40 22.51
C LEU A 162 10.11 1.10 22.72
N PRO A 163 9.73 1.67 23.86
CA PRO A 163 10.22 2.99 24.24
C PRO A 163 11.74 2.91 24.44
N ASN A 164 12.50 3.86 23.88
CA ASN A 164 13.96 3.90 24.03
C ASN A 164 14.41 3.92 25.49
N SER A 165 13.56 4.44 26.38
CA SER A 165 13.78 4.46 27.83
C SER A 165 13.79 3.07 28.46
N SER A 166 13.25 2.05 27.77
CA SER A 166 13.25 0.65 28.19
C SER A 166 14.49 -0.13 27.73
N LEU A 167 15.38 0.49 26.94
CA LEU A 167 16.56 -0.16 26.37
C LEU A 167 17.82 0.04 27.24
N ASP A 168 17.70 0.52 28.48
CA ASP A 168 18.80 0.66 29.44
C ASP A 168 20.05 1.40 28.90
N GLY A 169 19.84 2.36 27.99
CA GLY A 169 20.92 3.13 27.36
C GLY A 169 21.53 2.47 26.11
N HIS A 170 21.00 1.32 25.68
CA HIS A 170 21.32 0.64 24.43
C HIS A 170 20.36 1.02 23.28
N HIS A 171 19.75 2.20 23.33
CA HIS A 171 18.95 2.69 22.20
C HIS A 171 19.86 3.07 21.02
N PRO A 172 19.35 3.02 19.79
CA PRO A 172 20.11 3.39 18.60
C PRO A 172 20.71 4.80 18.67
N ASP A 173 22.01 4.91 18.38
CA ASP A 173 22.71 6.19 18.24
C ASP A 173 21.95 7.15 17.31
N GLY A 174 21.82 8.41 17.73
CA GLY A 174 21.11 9.44 16.98
C GLY A 174 19.61 9.55 17.31
N THR A 175 19.07 8.66 18.13
CA THR A 175 17.67 8.71 18.58
C THR A 175 17.56 9.22 20.02
N PRO A 176 16.50 9.97 20.40
CA PRO A 176 16.33 10.42 21.78
C PRO A 176 16.07 9.25 22.75
N ALA A 177 16.64 9.33 23.96
CA ALA A 177 16.53 8.27 24.97
C ALA A 177 15.10 8.05 25.50
N ASP A 178 14.18 8.98 25.29
CA ASP A 178 12.77 8.92 25.67
C ASP A 178 11.81 8.79 24.48
N ALA A 179 12.34 8.57 23.27
CA ALA A 179 11.51 8.42 22.07
C ALA A 179 10.80 7.06 21.98
N GLU A 180 9.69 7.04 21.24
CA GLU A 180 9.02 5.85 20.75
C GLU A 180 8.85 5.96 19.23
N THR A 181 8.78 4.83 18.53
CA THR A 181 8.47 4.84 17.09
C THR A 181 7.04 5.31 16.89
N THR A 182 6.83 6.26 15.98
CA THR A 182 5.52 6.82 15.66
C THR A 182 5.21 6.74 14.17
N MET A 183 3.95 6.49 13.83
CA MET A 183 3.43 6.59 12.46
C MET A 183 1.96 7.03 12.48
N SER A 184 1.46 7.55 11.36
CA SER A 184 0.01 7.71 11.18
C SER A 184 -0.65 6.39 10.80
N ALA A 185 -1.95 6.25 11.03
CA ALA A 185 -2.70 5.06 10.62
C ALA A 185 -2.61 4.83 9.10
N ARG A 186 -2.61 5.91 8.29
CA ARG A 186 -2.37 5.84 6.84
C ARG A 186 -0.99 5.22 6.54
N SER A 187 0.07 5.69 7.18
CA SER A 187 1.42 5.14 6.96
C SER A 187 1.58 3.70 7.45
N VAL A 188 0.91 3.32 8.54
CA VAL A 188 0.88 1.91 8.98
C VAL A 188 0.16 1.03 7.96
N ALA A 189 -0.96 1.51 7.39
CA ALA A 189 -1.70 0.78 6.36
C ALA A 189 -0.92 0.67 5.04
N GLN A 190 -0.20 1.73 4.64
CA GLN A 190 0.72 1.69 3.50
C GLN A 190 1.83 0.65 3.70
N LEU A 191 2.46 0.62 4.88
CA LEU A 191 3.48 -0.37 5.20
C LEU A 191 2.92 -1.81 5.17
N ALA A 192 1.75 -2.03 5.75
CA ALA A 192 1.09 -3.34 5.73
C ALA A 192 0.69 -3.77 4.31
N PHE A 193 0.20 -2.83 3.50
CA PHE A 193 -0.12 -3.06 2.09
C PHE A 193 1.11 -3.48 1.30
N HIS A 194 2.22 -2.74 1.41
CA HIS A 194 3.48 -3.12 0.77
C HIS A 194 3.99 -4.48 1.25
N LEU A 195 4.04 -4.70 2.56
CA LEU A 195 4.50 -5.98 3.11
C LEU A 195 3.70 -7.19 2.59
N LEU A 196 2.37 -7.06 2.49
CA LEU A 196 1.51 -8.15 2.01
C LEU A 196 1.57 -8.37 0.49
N ASN A 197 1.81 -7.32 -0.29
CA ASN A 197 1.87 -7.40 -1.75
C ASN A 197 3.27 -7.76 -2.28
N ASP A 198 4.32 -7.25 -1.63
CA ASP A 198 5.71 -7.50 -2.01
C ASP A 198 6.19 -8.86 -1.45
N TYR A 199 5.78 -9.22 -0.22
CA TYR A 199 6.21 -10.44 0.48
C TYR A 199 5.03 -11.21 1.10
N PRO A 200 4.10 -11.75 0.30
CA PRO A 200 2.90 -12.46 0.79
C PRO A 200 3.22 -13.66 1.69
N GLU A 201 4.43 -14.24 1.62
CA GLU A 201 4.91 -15.30 2.50
C GLU A 201 4.99 -14.89 3.98
N VAL A 202 4.94 -13.60 4.32
CA VAL A 202 4.81 -13.12 5.70
C VAL A 202 3.61 -13.77 6.42
N LEU A 203 2.54 -14.04 5.69
CA LEU A 203 1.32 -14.68 6.22
C LEU A 203 1.55 -16.14 6.61
N GLU A 204 2.56 -16.83 6.06
CA GLU A 204 2.89 -18.20 6.47
C GLU A 204 3.26 -18.28 7.95
N THR A 205 3.89 -17.23 8.48
CA THR A 205 4.29 -17.15 9.89
C THR A 205 3.28 -16.36 10.72
N ALA A 206 2.77 -15.23 10.21
CA ALA A 206 1.81 -14.41 10.93
C ALA A 206 0.49 -15.14 11.27
N SER A 207 0.10 -16.12 10.44
CA SER A 207 -1.12 -16.92 10.62
C SER A 207 -0.98 -18.11 11.58
N ILE A 208 0.22 -18.38 12.13
CA ILE A 208 0.45 -19.49 13.06
C ILE A 208 -0.13 -19.11 14.43
N PRO A 209 -1.18 -19.80 14.94
CA PRO A 209 -1.79 -19.43 16.23
C PRO A 209 -0.94 -19.86 17.43
N PHE A 210 -0.22 -20.97 17.32
CA PHE A 210 0.64 -21.50 18.38
C PHE A 210 1.90 -22.12 17.78
N ALA A 211 3.06 -21.74 18.30
CA ALA A 211 4.35 -22.34 17.98
C ALA A 211 5.13 -22.69 19.26
N GLU A 212 6.19 -23.49 19.11
CA GLU A 212 7.18 -23.72 20.15
C GLU A 212 8.51 -23.11 19.73
N PHE A 213 9.12 -22.32 20.62
CA PHE A 213 10.46 -21.76 20.42
C PHE A 213 11.51 -22.67 21.05
N GLN A 214 12.55 -23.03 20.31
CA GLN A 214 13.69 -23.77 20.85
C GLN A 214 14.61 -22.84 21.64
N ALA A 215 14.35 -22.66 22.93
CA ALA A 215 15.11 -21.77 23.81
C ALA A 215 16.53 -22.27 24.15
N GLY A 216 16.85 -23.53 23.86
CA GLY A 216 18.17 -24.15 23.99
C GLY A 216 18.09 -25.65 23.66
N PRO A 217 19.18 -26.43 23.74
CA PRO A 217 19.22 -27.81 23.22
C PRO A 217 18.15 -28.77 23.77
N ASP A 218 17.70 -28.55 25.00
CA ASP A 218 16.74 -29.40 25.70
C ASP A 218 15.56 -28.58 26.28
N GLU A 219 15.31 -27.37 25.76
CA GLU A 219 14.32 -26.43 26.30
C GLU A 219 13.47 -25.82 25.19
N THR A 220 12.13 -25.90 25.35
CA THR A 220 11.16 -25.23 24.48
C THR A 220 10.24 -24.32 25.27
N VAL A 221 9.79 -23.24 24.64
CA VAL A 221 8.85 -22.27 25.20
C VAL A 221 7.65 -22.15 24.27
N ASN A 222 6.44 -22.26 24.84
CA ASN A 222 5.22 -22.04 24.08
C ASN A 222 5.07 -20.57 23.68
N MET A 223 4.81 -20.34 22.40
CA MET A 223 4.53 -19.04 21.79
C MET A 223 3.09 -19.01 21.28
N PRO A 224 2.09 -18.68 22.13
CA PRO A 224 0.79 -18.32 21.62
C PRO A 224 0.90 -17.00 20.85
N ASN A 225 0.33 -16.93 19.65
CA ASN A 225 0.33 -15.71 18.87
C ASN A 225 -0.41 -14.60 19.62
N TRP A 226 0.13 -13.37 19.54
CA TRP A 226 -0.55 -12.21 20.12
C TRP A 226 -1.77 -11.77 19.32
N ASN A 227 -1.87 -12.15 18.05
CA ASN A 227 -3.08 -11.99 17.25
C ASN A 227 -4.12 -13.03 17.68
N GLN A 228 -5.08 -12.60 18.51
CA GLN A 228 -6.13 -13.49 19.00
C GLN A 228 -7.28 -13.70 18.01
N MET A 229 -7.22 -13.07 16.82
CA MET A 229 -8.22 -13.24 15.76
C MET A 229 -7.95 -14.45 14.86
N LEU A 230 -6.81 -15.12 15.03
CA LEU A 230 -6.47 -16.33 14.26
C LEU A 230 -7.38 -17.52 14.60
N PRO A 231 -7.48 -18.51 13.68
CA PRO A 231 -8.27 -19.72 13.90
C PRO A 231 -7.93 -20.45 15.20
N GLY A 232 -8.94 -20.76 16.01
CA GLY A 232 -8.82 -21.46 17.29
C GLY A 232 -8.40 -20.59 18.48
N MET A 233 -8.24 -19.28 18.30
CA MET A 233 -7.90 -18.34 19.37
C MET A 233 -9.14 -17.65 19.98
N SER A 234 -8.95 -16.87 21.05
CA SER A 234 -10.06 -16.35 21.88
C SER A 234 -10.95 -15.30 21.21
N HIS A 235 -10.47 -14.64 20.16
CA HIS A 235 -11.21 -13.64 19.38
C HIS A 235 -11.25 -14.02 17.90
N GLU A 236 -11.23 -15.34 17.60
CA GLU A 236 -11.23 -15.88 16.24
C GLU A 236 -12.21 -15.13 15.33
N TYR A 237 -11.71 -14.70 14.18
CA TYR A 237 -12.48 -14.01 13.15
C TYR A 237 -12.30 -14.73 11.83
N GLU A 238 -13.40 -15.08 11.16
CA GLU A 238 -13.36 -15.82 9.90
C GLU A 238 -12.54 -15.05 8.86
N GLY A 239 -11.57 -15.73 8.24
CA GLY A 239 -10.69 -15.16 7.23
C GLY A 239 -9.45 -14.43 7.78
N ALA A 240 -9.34 -14.21 9.10
CA ALA A 240 -8.18 -13.50 9.66
C ALA A 240 -6.90 -14.34 9.63
N ASP A 241 -5.83 -13.76 9.09
CA ASP A 241 -4.54 -14.43 8.87
C ASP A 241 -3.32 -13.56 9.26
N GLY A 242 -3.55 -12.37 9.81
CA GLY A 242 -2.49 -11.46 10.24
C GLY A 242 -3.01 -10.18 10.93
N LEU A 243 -2.17 -9.20 11.24
CA LEU A 243 -0.72 -9.20 10.99
C LEU A 243 0.05 -8.91 12.28
N LYS A 244 -0.13 -7.74 12.89
CA LYS A 244 0.71 -7.34 14.03
C LYS A 244 0.00 -6.50 15.09
N THR A 245 0.10 -6.94 16.33
CA THR A 245 -0.32 -6.17 17.52
C THR A 245 0.78 -5.24 18.03
N GLY A 246 0.39 -4.15 18.68
CA GLY A 246 1.29 -3.20 19.35
C GLY A 246 0.71 -2.68 20.67
N THR A 247 1.53 -2.59 21.74
CA THR A 247 1.14 -1.96 23.01
C THR A 247 2.32 -1.39 23.77
N THR A 248 2.22 -0.11 24.07
CA THR A 248 2.96 0.65 25.10
C THR A 248 1.97 1.55 25.82
N ASP A 249 2.40 2.24 26.87
CA ASP A 249 1.56 3.23 27.54
C ASP A 249 1.15 4.37 26.58
N ALA A 250 2.01 4.72 25.61
CA ALA A 250 1.72 5.74 24.60
C ALA A 250 0.89 5.21 23.42
N ALA A 251 1.17 3.99 22.94
CA ALA A 251 0.48 3.41 21.79
C ALA A 251 -0.90 2.84 22.12
N GLY A 252 -1.15 2.52 23.39
CA GLY A 252 -2.38 1.86 23.83
C GLY A 252 -2.62 0.51 23.14
N ASN A 253 -3.88 0.12 22.98
CA ASN A 253 -4.24 -1.14 22.36
C ASN A 253 -4.32 -1.00 20.83
N SER A 254 -3.23 -1.31 20.14
CA SER A 254 -3.15 -1.16 18.68
C SER A 254 -3.01 -2.48 17.95
N PHE A 255 -3.57 -2.57 16.74
CA PHE A 255 -3.53 -3.74 15.89
C PHE A 255 -3.61 -3.38 14.41
N THR A 256 -2.73 -3.99 13.62
CA THR A 256 -2.88 -4.09 12.17
C THR A 256 -3.38 -5.49 11.85
N GLY A 257 -4.60 -5.59 11.32
CA GLY A 257 -5.27 -6.84 11.01
C GLY A 257 -5.38 -7.04 9.51
N THR A 258 -5.42 -8.30 9.07
CA THR A 258 -5.86 -8.62 7.71
C THR A 258 -6.75 -9.85 7.71
N ALA A 259 -7.73 -9.85 6.81
CA ALA A 259 -8.64 -10.96 6.58
C ALA A 259 -8.97 -11.12 5.09
N LEU A 260 -9.11 -12.36 4.64
CA LEU A 260 -9.50 -12.72 3.28
C LEU A 260 -10.83 -13.49 3.30
N ARG A 261 -11.85 -12.97 2.60
CA ARG A 261 -13.13 -13.67 2.40
C ARG A 261 -13.58 -13.53 0.95
N ASP A 262 -14.05 -14.62 0.37
CA ASP A 262 -14.62 -14.65 -0.98
C ASP A 262 -13.75 -13.99 -2.08
N GLY A 263 -12.44 -14.00 -1.89
CA GLY A 263 -11.47 -13.40 -2.82
C GLY A 263 -11.11 -11.93 -2.55
N THR A 264 -11.76 -11.26 -1.59
CA THR A 264 -11.45 -9.88 -1.20
C THR A 264 -10.59 -9.88 0.06
N ARG A 265 -9.40 -9.29 -0.01
CA ARG A 265 -8.57 -9.02 1.17
C ARG A 265 -8.88 -7.65 1.74
N LEU A 266 -9.08 -7.57 3.05
CA LEU A 266 -9.14 -6.32 3.78
C LEU A 266 -7.92 -6.19 4.70
N ILE A 267 -7.41 -4.98 4.84
CA ILE A 267 -6.37 -4.61 5.81
C ILE A 267 -6.96 -3.52 6.71
N THR A 268 -6.83 -3.68 8.01
CA THR A 268 -7.26 -2.69 9.01
C THR A 268 -6.07 -2.24 9.85
N VAL A 269 -6.09 -0.98 10.27
CA VAL A 269 -5.24 -0.49 11.35
C VAL A 269 -6.14 0.19 12.37
N VAL A 270 -6.04 -0.23 13.62
CA VAL A 270 -6.72 0.36 14.77
C VAL A 270 -5.65 0.80 15.76
N MET A 271 -5.67 2.08 16.15
CA MET A 271 -4.67 2.68 17.03
C MET A 271 -5.27 3.15 18.34
N ASN A 272 -4.68 2.73 19.46
CA ASN A 272 -5.10 3.09 20.82
C ASN A 272 -6.61 2.86 21.05
N ALA A 273 -7.05 1.61 20.90
CA ALA A 273 -8.44 1.21 21.06
C ALA A 273 -8.88 1.14 22.53
N GLY A 274 -10.06 1.69 22.80
CA GLY A 274 -10.82 1.51 24.04
C GLY A 274 -10.07 1.84 25.34
N ASP A 275 -10.39 1.11 26.40
CA ASP A 275 -9.76 1.18 27.70
C ASP A 275 -8.35 0.55 27.65
N PRO A 276 -7.28 1.29 28.02
CA PRO A 276 -5.91 0.78 28.01
C PRO A 276 -5.70 -0.45 28.91
N GLN A 277 -6.63 -0.76 29.83
CA GLN A 277 -6.59 -1.96 30.66
C GLN A 277 -7.17 -3.21 29.98
N ILE A 278 -7.97 -3.06 28.92
CA ILE A 278 -8.65 -4.16 28.24
C ILE A 278 -8.02 -4.40 26.87
N ARG A 279 -6.91 -5.16 26.86
CA ARG A 279 -6.09 -5.36 25.65
C ARG A 279 -6.86 -5.88 24.43
N THR A 280 -7.93 -6.61 24.65
CA THR A 280 -8.71 -7.29 23.61
C THR A 280 -9.63 -6.36 22.82
N GLU A 281 -9.90 -5.15 23.30
CA GLU A 281 -10.79 -4.20 22.60
C GLU A 281 -10.27 -3.82 21.21
N ARG A 282 -8.95 -3.88 20.97
CA ARG A 282 -8.40 -3.74 19.61
C ARG A 282 -8.97 -4.74 18.62
N PHE A 283 -9.29 -5.96 19.07
CA PHE A 283 -9.86 -7.02 18.24
C PHE A 283 -11.36 -6.81 18.05
N ASP A 284 -12.06 -6.33 19.08
CA ASP A 284 -13.48 -5.98 18.98
C ASP A 284 -13.70 -4.83 17.98
N GLU A 285 -12.87 -3.78 18.04
CA GLU A 285 -12.90 -2.66 17.10
C GLU A 285 -12.48 -3.07 15.68
N THR A 286 -11.49 -3.97 15.57
CA THR A 286 -11.09 -4.53 14.26
C THR A 286 -12.18 -5.41 13.64
N ALA A 287 -12.87 -6.24 14.43
CA ALA A 287 -13.98 -7.05 13.96
C ALA A 287 -15.13 -6.18 13.42
N LYS A 288 -15.43 -5.05 14.07
CA LYS A 288 -16.42 -4.08 13.55
C LYS A 288 -16.05 -3.53 12.19
N LEU A 289 -14.77 -3.18 11.98
CA LEU A 289 -14.27 -2.73 10.68
C LEU A 289 -14.43 -3.82 9.63
N PHE A 290 -13.95 -5.04 9.90
CA PHE A 290 -14.09 -6.14 8.95
C PHE A 290 -15.55 -6.48 8.63
N ASP A 291 -16.43 -6.54 9.65
CA ASP A 291 -17.86 -6.79 9.45
C ASP A 291 -18.45 -5.71 8.55
N TYR A 292 -18.14 -4.44 8.80
CA TYR A 292 -18.55 -3.33 7.94
C TYR A 292 -18.02 -3.47 6.51
N GLY A 293 -16.73 -3.78 6.35
CA GLY A 293 -16.08 -3.95 5.05
C GLY A 293 -16.74 -5.06 4.22
N PHE A 294 -16.79 -6.26 4.77
CA PHE A 294 -17.36 -7.42 4.07
C PHE A 294 -18.88 -7.33 3.88
N ASP A 295 -19.61 -6.66 4.79
CA ASP A 295 -21.06 -6.50 4.65
C ASP A 295 -21.43 -5.40 3.66
N GLN A 296 -20.71 -4.27 3.66
CA GLN A 296 -21.11 -3.09 2.89
C GLN A 296 -20.40 -2.95 1.55
N PHE A 297 -19.24 -3.58 1.33
CA PHE A 297 -18.48 -3.44 0.10
C PHE A 297 -18.45 -4.75 -0.70
N GLU A 298 -18.38 -4.60 -2.02
CA GLU A 298 -18.09 -5.68 -2.96
C GLU A 298 -17.10 -5.18 -4.02
N ASP A 299 -16.21 -6.06 -4.45
CA ASP A 299 -15.32 -5.78 -5.57
C ASP A 299 -16.03 -6.04 -6.88
N ILE A 300 -16.01 -5.03 -7.76
CA ILE A 300 -16.50 -5.16 -9.14
C ILE A 300 -15.35 -4.94 -10.10
N THR A 301 -15.33 -5.71 -11.18
CA THR A 301 -14.43 -5.47 -12.30
C THR A 301 -15.04 -4.38 -13.19
N VAL A 302 -14.43 -3.20 -13.23
CA VAL A 302 -14.89 -2.06 -14.04
C VAL A 302 -14.21 -1.99 -15.41
N VAL A 303 -13.06 -2.65 -15.54
CA VAL A 303 -12.30 -2.82 -16.78
C VAL A 303 -11.76 -4.24 -16.80
N GLU A 304 -11.96 -4.98 -17.89
CA GLU A 304 -11.35 -6.31 -18.07
C GLU A 304 -10.02 -6.22 -18.83
N GLU A 305 -9.14 -7.20 -18.61
CA GLU A 305 -7.92 -7.42 -19.40
C GLU A 305 -8.28 -7.63 -20.88
N GLY A 306 -7.54 -6.97 -21.78
CA GLY A 306 -7.80 -7.06 -23.22
C GLY A 306 -9.02 -6.27 -23.70
N GLN A 307 -9.66 -5.49 -22.82
CA GLN A 307 -10.75 -4.60 -23.19
C GLN A 307 -10.26 -3.50 -24.14
N GLU A 308 -10.97 -3.34 -25.25
CA GLU A 308 -10.79 -2.21 -26.16
C GLU A 308 -11.58 -1.00 -25.63
N PRO A 309 -10.93 0.15 -25.32
CA PRO A 309 -11.65 1.36 -24.96
C PRO A 309 -12.46 1.92 -26.15
N GLU A 310 -13.40 2.85 -25.92
CA GLU A 310 -14.17 3.47 -27.02
C GLU A 310 -13.24 4.12 -28.06
N ASP A 311 -12.22 4.84 -27.58
CA ASP A 311 -11.12 5.37 -28.39
C ASP A 311 -9.91 4.42 -28.29
N ASN A 312 -9.87 3.37 -29.11
CA ASN A 312 -8.82 2.34 -29.07
C ASN A 312 -7.74 2.47 -30.15
N THR A 313 -7.82 3.43 -31.07
CA THR A 313 -6.91 3.52 -32.21
C THR A 313 -6.30 4.91 -32.29
N PHE A 314 -4.97 4.97 -32.35
CA PHE A 314 -4.19 6.22 -32.29
C PHE A 314 -3.27 6.36 -33.49
N THR A 315 -3.13 7.58 -33.99
CA THR A 315 -2.25 7.86 -35.14
C THR A 315 -0.78 7.78 -34.76
N VAL A 316 0.01 7.13 -35.62
CA VAL A 316 1.44 6.94 -35.46
C VAL A 316 2.21 7.68 -36.54
N SER A 317 3.08 8.58 -36.08
CA SER A 317 4.02 9.35 -36.91
C SER A 317 5.28 8.53 -37.18
N GLY A 318 5.74 8.55 -38.42
CA GLY A 318 6.99 7.87 -38.82
C GLY A 318 6.90 6.34 -38.90
N GLY A 319 5.75 5.72 -38.61
CA GLY A 319 5.52 4.28 -38.70
C GLY A 319 5.24 3.78 -40.12
N LYS A 320 5.55 2.50 -40.39
CA LYS A 320 5.13 1.80 -41.61
C LYS A 320 3.60 1.83 -41.73
N GLU A 321 2.93 1.42 -40.67
CA GLU A 321 1.51 1.69 -40.47
C GLU A 321 1.33 3.07 -39.81
N THR A 322 0.18 3.70 -40.06
CA THR A 322 -0.10 5.08 -39.61
C THR A 322 -0.98 5.14 -38.38
N GLU A 323 -1.40 3.99 -37.86
CA GLU A 323 -2.28 3.85 -36.72
C GLU A 323 -1.84 2.63 -35.92
N VAL A 324 -2.13 2.63 -34.62
CA VAL A 324 -1.95 1.49 -33.71
C VAL A 324 -3.19 1.35 -32.83
N SER A 325 -3.66 0.11 -32.67
CA SER A 325 -4.76 -0.19 -31.75
C SER A 325 -4.25 -0.61 -30.38
N VAL A 326 -5.01 -0.32 -29.33
CA VAL A 326 -4.64 -0.62 -27.94
C VAL A 326 -5.72 -1.34 -27.17
N VAL A 327 -5.25 -2.07 -26.16
CA VAL A 327 -6.08 -2.79 -25.20
C VAL A 327 -5.56 -2.55 -23.78
N THR A 328 -6.39 -2.81 -22.80
CA THR A 328 -6.00 -2.84 -21.39
C THR A 328 -5.12 -4.06 -21.10
N SER A 329 -4.11 -3.88 -20.25
CA SER A 329 -3.13 -4.93 -19.92
C SER A 329 -3.54 -5.84 -18.77
N GLU A 330 -4.53 -5.45 -17.98
CA GLU A 330 -4.98 -6.18 -16.79
C GLU A 330 -6.42 -5.81 -16.41
N ASN A 331 -6.99 -6.56 -15.46
CA ASN A 331 -8.29 -6.21 -14.87
C ASN A 331 -8.14 -5.03 -13.91
N LEU A 332 -9.12 -4.13 -13.89
CA LEU A 332 -9.28 -3.18 -12.79
C LEU A 332 -10.49 -3.54 -11.95
N ASN A 333 -10.20 -3.90 -10.71
CA ASN A 333 -11.20 -4.12 -9.69
C ASN A 333 -11.30 -2.89 -8.81
N VAL A 334 -12.51 -2.52 -8.43
CA VAL A 334 -12.79 -1.41 -7.51
C VAL A 334 -13.78 -1.89 -6.46
N SER A 335 -13.51 -1.58 -5.20
CA SER A 335 -14.45 -1.83 -4.11
C SER A 335 -15.53 -0.75 -4.12
N THR A 336 -16.79 -1.16 -4.21
CA THR A 336 -17.92 -0.23 -4.17
C THR A 336 -18.88 -0.61 -3.07
N GLN A 337 -19.62 0.37 -2.55
CA GLN A 337 -20.70 0.07 -1.63
C GLN A 337 -21.79 -0.74 -2.34
N LYS A 338 -22.19 -1.85 -1.75
CA LYS A 338 -23.28 -2.70 -2.25
C LYS A 338 -24.54 -1.86 -2.42
N ASN A 339 -25.17 -1.99 -3.58
CA ASN A 339 -26.38 -1.25 -3.96
C ASN A 339 -26.20 0.28 -4.14
N ALA A 340 -24.97 0.80 -4.13
CA ALA A 340 -24.72 2.17 -4.57
C ALA A 340 -24.85 2.27 -6.10
N ASN A 341 -25.11 3.47 -6.60
CA ASN A 341 -25.11 3.71 -8.04
C ASN A 341 -23.65 3.74 -8.51
N GLN A 342 -23.25 2.76 -9.32
CA GLN A 342 -21.88 2.59 -9.80
C GLN A 342 -21.69 3.31 -11.14
N ASP A 343 -22.08 4.58 -11.20
CA ASP A 343 -21.85 5.37 -12.41
C ASP A 343 -20.36 5.77 -12.45
N TYR A 344 -19.68 5.38 -13.52
CA TYR A 344 -18.30 5.74 -13.80
C TYR A 344 -18.13 6.10 -15.27
N THR A 345 -17.08 6.88 -15.54
CA THR A 345 -16.65 7.20 -16.89
C THR A 345 -15.23 6.69 -17.11
N LEU A 346 -14.94 6.32 -18.36
CA LEU A 346 -13.63 5.87 -18.79
C LEU A 346 -12.98 6.98 -19.62
N GLU A 347 -11.72 7.29 -19.31
CA GLU A 347 -10.95 8.33 -20.00
C GLU A 347 -9.61 7.76 -20.45
N VAL A 348 -9.33 7.79 -21.75
CA VAL A 348 -8.01 7.39 -22.26
C VAL A 348 -7.04 8.56 -22.10
N VAL A 349 -5.91 8.31 -21.42
CA VAL A 349 -4.83 9.28 -21.23
C VAL A 349 -3.54 8.68 -21.76
N LEU A 350 -3.03 9.21 -22.87
CA LEU A 350 -1.77 8.79 -23.46
C LEU A 350 -0.57 9.35 -22.68
N ASP A 351 0.53 8.61 -22.67
CA ASP A 351 1.78 9.06 -22.05
C ASP A 351 2.40 10.19 -22.91
N GLU A 352 2.48 11.40 -22.34
CA GLU A 352 2.93 12.60 -23.06
C GLU A 352 4.34 12.46 -23.65
N GLU A 353 5.20 11.64 -23.03
CA GLU A 353 6.57 11.38 -23.49
C GLU A 353 6.64 10.62 -24.82
N LEU A 354 5.58 9.93 -25.21
CA LEU A 354 5.50 9.15 -26.45
C LEU A 354 4.87 9.94 -27.61
N LEU A 355 4.40 11.16 -27.34
CA LEU A 355 3.70 12.00 -28.31
C LEU A 355 4.63 13.02 -28.96
N ASN A 356 4.41 13.30 -30.24
CA ASN A 356 5.03 14.43 -30.93
C ASN A 356 4.27 15.74 -30.68
N GLU A 357 4.74 16.86 -31.25
CA GLU A 357 4.12 18.19 -31.12
C GLU A 357 2.66 18.27 -31.64
N ASN A 358 2.22 17.30 -32.45
CA ASN A 358 0.87 17.20 -32.97
C ASN A 358 -0.03 16.26 -32.15
N GLY A 359 0.48 15.65 -31.07
CA GLY A 359 -0.24 14.67 -30.27
C GLY A 359 -0.33 13.27 -30.90
N GLU A 360 0.56 12.95 -31.85
CA GLU A 360 0.64 11.62 -32.46
C GLU A 360 1.71 10.77 -31.77
N LEU A 361 1.47 9.46 -31.62
CA LEU A 361 2.50 8.52 -31.16
C LEU A 361 3.65 8.46 -32.17
N VAL A 362 4.86 8.18 -31.70
CA VAL A 362 6.07 8.15 -32.55
C VAL A 362 6.59 6.72 -32.68
N ALA A 363 6.76 6.24 -33.91
CA ALA A 363 7.41 4.95 -34.17
C ALA A 363 8.92 4.98 -33.82
N PRO A 364 9.53 3.83 -33.43
CA PRO A 364 8.92 2.50 -33.36
C PRO A 364 8.08 2.27 -32.10
N ILE A 365 7.03 1.46 -32.22
CA ILE A 365 6.20 0.97 -31.10
C ILE A 365 6.24 -0.56 -31.13
N SER A 366 6.39 -1.19 -29.98
CA SER A 366 6.39 -2.66 -29.86
C SER A 366 5.02 -3.18 -29.40
N GLU A 367 4.65 -4.38 -29.81
CA GLU A 367 3.50 -5.10 -29.25
C GLU A 367 3.69 -5.25 -27.72
N GLY A 368 2.65 -4.92 -26.96
CA GLY A 368 2.68 -4.91 -25.49
C GLY A 368 3.34 -3.66 -24.87
N GLU A 369 3.85 -2.73 -25.67
CA GLU A 369 4.39 -1.47 -25.17
C GLU A 369 3.27 -0.62 -24.55
N ARG A 370 3.49 -0.14 -23.31
CA ARG A 370 2.58 0.77 -22.64
C ARG A 370 2.61 2.12 -23.35
N ILE A 371 1.45 2.58 -23.81
CA ILE A 371 1.31 3.87 -24.50
C ILE A 371 0.51 4.91 -23.70
N GLY A 372 -0.11 4.49 -22.60
CA GLY A 372 -0.99 5.32 -21.80
C GLY A 372 -1.72 4.55 -20.71
N THR A 373 -2.80 5.14 -20.21
CA THR A 373 -3.64 4.62 -19.13
C THR A 373 -5.11 4.86 -19.44
N LEU A 374 -5.95 3.85 -19.22
CA LEU A 374 -7.41 3.96 -19.25
C LEU A 374 -7.90 4.30 -17.85
N LYS A 375 -8.21 5.57 -17.60
CA LYS A 375 -8.65 6.05 -16.30
C LYS A 375 -10.11 5.75 -16.01
N VAL A 376 -10.40 5.42 -14.75
CA VAL A 376 -11.77 5.25 -14.26
C VAL A 376 -12.10 6.39 -13.31
N ASN A 377 -13.13 7.16 -13.66
CA ASN A 377 -13.61 8.28 -12.89
C ASN A 377 -14.99 7.95 -12.34
N PHE A 378 -15.09 7.72 -11.03
CA PHE A 378 -16.36 7.58 -10.32
C PHE A 378 -16.92 8.97 -9.97
N ASP A 379 -18.24 9.09 -9.91
CA ASP A 379 -18.91 10.33 -9.49
C ASP A 379 -18.57 10.70 -8.02
N ASP A 380 -18.40 9.68 -7.17
CA ASP A 380 -17.93 9.86 -5.79
C ASP A 380 -16.40 9.69 -5.72
N PRO A 381 -15.68 10.59 -5.02
CA PRO A 381 -14.23 10.51 -4.91
C PRO A 381 -13.82 9.25 -4.13
N THR A 382 -13.13 8.34 -4.82
CA THR A 382 -12.43 7.21 -4.22
C THR A 382 -11.03 7.65 -3.80
N GLU A 383 -10.69 7.48 -2.53
CA GLU A 383 -9.34 7.73 -2.02
C GLU A 383 -8.55 6.44 -1.91
N TYR A 384 -7.23 6.52 -2.13
CA TYR A 384 -6.30 5.40 -2.08
C TYR A 384 -5.15 5.74 -1.14
N ILE A 385 -4.54 4.71 -0.55
CA ILE A 385 -3.37 4.91 0.32
C ILE A 385 -2.10 5.29 -0.43
N GLN A 386 -2.00 5.05 -1.74
CA GLN A 386 -0.86 5.44 -2.57
C GLN A 386 -1.31 6.39 -3.69
N GLY A 387 -1.22 7.70 -3.43
CA GLY A 387 -1.54 8.75 -4.39
C GLY A 387 -3.02 8.80 -4.82
N THR A 388 -3.31 9.66 -5.80
CA THR A 388 -4.63 9.77 -6.46
C THR A 388 -4.77 8.81 -7.65
N GLN A 389 -3.82 7.88 -7.82
CA GLN A 389 -3.43 7.38 -9.14
C GLN A 389 -3.47 5.85 -9.28
N LEU A 390 -4.55 5.23 -8.81
CA LEU A 390 -5.10 4.04 -9.48
C LEU A 390 -6.40 4.37 -10.19
N SER A 391 -6.53 5.60 -10.69
CA SER A 391 -7.55 5.89 -11.68
C SER A 391 -7.05 5.32 -13.02
N GLY A 392 -6.95 3.99 -13.15
CA GLY A 392 -6.86 3.33 -14.45
C GLY A 392 -5.91 2.15 -14.65
N VAL A 393 -6.07 1.50 -15.80
CA VAL A 393 -5.27 0.35 -16.28
C VAL A 393 -4.30 0.80 -17.36
N ALA A 394 -3.08 0.25 -17.41
CA ALA A 394 -2.16 0.52 -18.50
C ALA A 394 -2.74 0.06 -19.86
N LEU A 395 -2.70 0.95 -20.85
CA LEU A 395 -3.05 0.67 -22.24
C LEU A 395 -1.80 0.27 -23.00
N VAL A 396 -1.85 -0.89 -23.66
CA VAL A 396 -0.73 -1.47 -24.40
C VAL A 396 -1.06 -1.62 -25.87
N ALA A 397 -0.05 -1.46 -26.73
CA ALA A 397 -0.17 -1.64 -28.16
C ALA A 397 -0.45 -3.10 -28.53
N THR A 398 -1.35 -3.32 -29.49
CA THR A 398 -1.75 -4.66 -29.95
C THR A 398 -0.83 -5.24 -31.03
N GLU A 399 0.08 -4.43 -31.58
CA GLU A 399 0.96 -4.81 -32.67
C GLU A 399 2.23 -3.97 -32.74
N ASP A 400 3.26 -4.49 -33.40
CA ASP A 400 4.50 -3.77 -33.70
C ASP A 400 4.30 -2.74 -34.81
N ILE A 401 4.72 -1.49 -34.56
CA ILE A 401 4.81 -0.43 -35.56
C ILE A 401 6.27 -0.09 -35.83
N GLU A 402 6.85 -0.72 -36.84
CA GLU A 402 8.22 -0.41 -37.28
C GLU A 402 8.31 0.98 -37.95
N GLU A 403 9.49 1.61 -37.91
CA GLU A 403 9.75 2.83 -38.66
C GLU A 403 9.56 2.66 -40.18
N ALA A 404 8.90 3.63 -40.80
CA ALA A 404 8.81 3.74 -42.24
C ALA A 404 10.17 4.05 -42.86
N GLY A 405 10.58 3.24 -43.83
CA GLY A 405 11.78 3.52 -44.61
C GLY A 405 11.69 4.85 -45.37
N TRP A 406 12.87 5.43 -45.67
CA TRP A 406 13.01 6.76 -46.30
C TRP A 406 12.19 6.95 -47.59
N PHE A 407 11.97 5.90 -48.38
CA PHE A 407 11.17 5.95 -49.61
C PHE A 407 9.68 6.16 -49.32
N THR A 408 9.13 5.44 -48.33
CA THR A 408 7.74 5.58 -47.87
C THR A 408 7.51 6.99 -47.32
N MET A 409 8.43 7.50 -46.51
CA MET A 409 8.39 8.86 -45.98
C MET A 409 8.43 9.92 -47.10
N SER A 410 9.28 9.73 -48.11
CA SER A 410 9.39 10.64 -49.26
C SER A 410 8.10 10.69 -50.09
N MET A 411 7.48 9.53 -50.35
CA MET A 411 6.22 9.45 -51.10
C MET A 411 5.05 10.08 -50.34
N ARG A 412 4.97 9.85 -49.01
CA ARG A 412 3.96 10.50 -48.15
C ARG A 412 4.12 12.01 -48.14
N GLY A 413 5.34 12.53 -48.05
CA GLY A 413 5.62 13.96 -48.12
C GLY A 413 5.20 14.62 -49.45
N ILE A 414 5.34 13.91 -50.57
CA ILE A 414 4.85 14.39 -51.87
C ILE A 414 3.31 14.42 -51.89
N GLY A 415 2.67 13.37 -51.36
CA GLY A 415 1.21 13.30 -51.27
C GLY A 415 0.60 14.41 -50.41
N SER A 416 1.14 14.65 -49.21
CA SER A 416 0.66 15.69 -48.30
C SER A 416 0.85 17.10 -48.89
N PHE A 417 1.95 17.34 -49.59
CA PHE A 417 2.18 18.59 -50.33
C PHE A 417 1.09 18.85 -51.40
N PHE A 418 0.74 17.85 -52.21
CA PHE A 418 -0.33 18.03 -53.21
C PHE A 418 -1.72 18.12 -52.59
N SER A 419 -2.00 17.37 -51.51
CA SER A 419 -3.27 17.44 -50.79
C SER A 419 -3.48 18.83 -50.18
N SER A 420 -2.49 19.36 -49.47
CA SER A 420 -2.54 20.71 -48.87
C SER A 420 -2.68 21.82 -49.92
N MET A 421 -2.01 21.70 -51.07
CA MET A 421 -2.23 22.59 -52.21
C MET A 421 -3.66 22.53 -52.73
N TRP A 422 -4.24 21.34 -52.83
CA TRP A 422 -5.61 21.16 -53.28
C TRP A 422 -6.63 21.73 -52.29
N THR A 423 -6.47 21.45 -50.99
CA THR A 423 -7.33 22.00 -49.93
C THR A 423 -7.28 23.53 -49.89
N SER A 424 -6.07 24.10 -50.00
CA SER A 424 -5.90 25.56 -50.06
C SER A 424 -6.58 26.17 -51.29
N LEU A 425 -6.52 25.50 -52.45
CA LEU A 425 -7.25 25.92 -53.66
C LEU A 425 -8.76 25.82 -53.47
N THR A 426 -9.28 24.73 -52.89
CA THR A 426 -10.71 24.56 -52.65
C THR A 426 -11.24 25.56 -51.63
N ASP A 427 -10.50 25.86 -50.56
CA ASP A 427 -10.90 26.83 -49.54
C ASP A 427 -10.89 28.26 -50.11
N THR A 428 -9.88 28.59 -50.92
CA THR A 428 -9.81 29.87 -51.62
C THR A 428 -10.99 30.07 -52.57
N VAL A 429 -11.35 29.04 -53.34
CA VAL A 429 -12.50 29.08 -54.25
C VAL A 429 -13.82 29.14 -53.47
N SER A 430 -13.97 28.37 -52.40
CA SER A 430 -15.18 28.37 -51.57
C SER A 430 -15.39 29.72 -50.87
N GLY A 431 -14.32 30.39 -50.46
CA GLY A 431 -14.33 31.74 -49.91
C GLY A 431 -14.64 32.86 -50.93
N TRP A 432 -14.68 32.57 -52.24
CA TRP A 432 -15.15 33.53 -53.25
C TRP A 432 -16.66 33.47 -53.48
N PHE A 433 -17.33 32.43 -52.99
CA PHE A 433 -18.77 32.20 -53.18
C PHE A 433 -19.59 32.27 -51.88
N ASN A 434 -18.94 32.52 -50.74
CA ASN A 434 -19.52 33.03 -49.49
C ASN A 434 -19.19 34.52 -49.35
#